data_AF-A0AAU7XU74-F1
#
_entry.id   AF-A0AAU7XU74-F1
#
_cell.length_a   1.000
_cell.length_b   1.000
_cell.length_c   1.000
_cell.angle_alpha   90.00
_cell.angle_beta   90.00
_cell.angle_gamma   90.00
#
_symmetry.space_group_name_H-M   'P 1'
#
loop_
_entity.id
_entity.type
_entity.pdbx_description
1 polymer ?
#
loop_
_entity_poly.entity_id
_entity_poly.type
_entity_poly.pdbx_seq_one_letter_code
_entity_poly.pdbx_strand_id
1 'polypeptide(L)'
;MGPQLQPQLNFTKPAKSSYAHLRHLRAKGLITKGQQSQALNVLQFVGYYQLLIYTRPLQDDQKRFYPGVRFDDILALYEFDRSLRLVLLDAIEQVEVAFRSAIVNAMANDKDCGPHFYLKTKHFKDMEAHRNFMKNVLD
;
A
#
# COMPACT_ATOMS: atom_id res chain seq x y z
N MET A 1 -21.45 0.44 -32.94
CA MET A 1 -20.14 -0.24 -32.79
C MET A 1 -20.09 -0.83 -31.39
N GLY A 2 -20.18 -2.15 -31.26
CA GLY A 2 -20.12 -2.81 -29.94
C GLY A 2 -18.71 -2.74 -29.35
N PRO A 3 -18.56 -2.74 -28.00
CA PRO A 3 -17.25 -2.69 -27.37
C PRO A 3 -16.44 -3.93 -27.76
N GLN A 4 -15.28 -3.71 -28.35
CA GLN A 4 -14.32 -4.78 -28.64
C GLN A 4 -13.84 -5.35 -27.30
N LEU A 5 -14.17 -6.62 -27.04
CA LEU A 5 -13.68 -7.35 -25.88
C LEU A 5 -12.14 -7.39 -25.94
N GLN A 6 -11.49 -6.86 -24.90
CA GLN A 6 -10.04 -6.91 -24.79
C GLN A 6 -9.54 -8.37 -24.82
N PRO A 7 -8.36 -8.65 -25.41
CA PRO A 7 -7.84 -10.01 -25.49
C PRO A 7 -7.64 -10.60 -24.09
N GLN A 8 -8.14 -11.82 -23.87
CA GLN A 8 -7.99 -12.52 -22.59
C GLN A 8 -6.51 -12.82 -22.33
N LEU A 9 -5.97 -12.25 -21.25
CA LEU A 9 -4.62 -12.55 -20.79
C LEU A 9 -4.56 -13.96 -20.22
N ASN A 10 -3.82 -14.85 -20.87
CA ASN A 10 -3.62 -16.23 -20.42
C ASN A 10 -2.55 -16.31 -19.33
N PHE A 11 -2.97 -16.42 -18.06
CA PHE A 11 -2.07 -16.61 -16.92
C PHE A 11 -1.82 -18.10 -16.66
N THR A 12 -0.65 -18.59 -17.04
CA THR A 12 -0.28 -20.03 -16.93
C THR A 12 0.51 -20.38 -15.66
N LYS A 13 0.89 -19.39 -14.85
CA LYS A 13 1.78 -19.61 -13.70
C LYS A 13 1.01 -20.23 -12.53
N PRO A 14 1.42 -21.42 -12.03
CA PRO A 14 0.73 -22.05 -10.91
C PRO A 14 0.98 -21.30 -9.59
N ALA A 15 -0.03 -21.31 -8.73
CA ALA A 15 0.09 -20.82 -7.37
C ALA A 15 1.09 -21.66 -6.57
N LYS A 16 1.83 -21.03 -5.66
CA LYS A 16 2.78 -21.67 -4.78
C LYS A 16 2.31 -21.57 -3.33
N SER A 17 2.43 -22.64 -2.57
CA SER A 17 2.15 -22.66 -1.13
C SER A 17 3.24 -21.94 -0.32
N SER A 18 2.94 -21.57 0.92
CA SER A 18 3.94 -20.99 1.85
C SER A 18 5.17 -21.89 2.03
N TYR A 19 4.99 -23.21 2.02
CA TYR A 19 6.10 -24.18 2.02
C TYR A 19 6.97 -24.07 0.76
N ALA A 20 6.36 -23.98 -0.42
CA ALA A 20 7.09 -23.82 -1.67
C ALA A 20 7.84 -22.48 -1.73
N HIS A 21 7.26 -21.41 -1.18
CA HIS A 21 7.92 -20.12 -1.02
C HIS A 21 9.12 -20.19 -0.06
N LEU A 22 8.94 -20.79 1.12
CA LEU A 22 10.02 -20.95 2.09
C LEU A 22 11.17 -21.78 1.53
N ARG A 23 10.85 -22.88 0.81
CA ARG A 23 11.85 -23.69 0.12
C ARG A 23 12.62 -22.89 -0.93
N HIS A 24 11.93 -22.05 -1.70
CA HIS A 24 12.58 -21.18 -2.69
C HIS A 24 13.51 -20.15 -2.03
N LEU A 25 13.13 -19.58 -0.88
CA LEU A 25 14.00 -18.67 -0.14
C LEU A 25 15.24 -19.38 0.43
N ARG A 26 15.08 -20.59 0.97
CA ARG A 26 16.21 -21.43 1.43
C ARG A 26 17.17 -21.77 0.31
N ALA A 27 16.65 -22.12 -0.87
CA ALA A 27 17.47 -22.41 -2.05
C ALA A 27 18.33 -21.22 -2.50
N LYS A 28 17.97 -20.01 -2.06
CA LYS A 28 18.73 -18.78 -2.32
C LYS A 28 19.69 -18.40 -1.19
N GLY A 29 19.84 -19.24 -0.17
CA GLY A 29 20.76 -19.00 0.95
C GLY A 29 20.13 -18.50 2.24
N LEU A 30 18.79 -18.40 2.33
CA LEU A 30 18.13 -17.94 3.56
C LEU A 30 18.24 -18.97 4.68
N ILE A 31 18.75 -18.53 5.84
CA ILE A 31 18.79 -19.35 7.07
C ILE A 31 17.44 -19.27 7.78
N THR A 32 16.90 -20.43 8.15
CA THR A 32 15.60 -20.50 8.87
C THR A 32 15.66 -21.47 10.06
N LYS A 33 16.87 -21.78 10.57
CA LYS A 33 17.04 -22.74 11.67
C LYS A 33 16.39 -22.18 12.93
N GLY A 34 15.43 -22.92 13.49
CA GLY A 34 14.62 -22.51 14.66
C GLY A 34 13.40 -21.63 14.33
N GLN A 35 13.19 -21.24 13.07
CA GLN A 35 12.17 -20.25 12.67
C GLN A 35 11.17 -20.81 11.65
N GLN A 36 11.16 -22.12 11.37
CA GLN A 36 10.34 -22.67 10.29
C GLN A 36 8.85 -22.40 10.45
N SER A 37 8.29 -22.67 11.63
CA SER A 37 6.85 -22.48 11.89
C SER A 37 6.45 -21.01 11.82
N GLN A 38 7.26 -20.12 12.40
CA GLN A 38 7.07 -18.67 12.32
C GLN A 38 7.13 -18.19 10.87
N ALA A 39 8.15 -18.61 10.11
CA ALA A 39 8.31 -18.22 8.72
C ALA A 39 7.12 -18.64 7.86
N LEU A 40 6.57 -19.84 8.07
CA LEU A 40 5.38 -20.31 7.36
C LEU A 40 4.14 -19.49 7.72
N ASN A 41 3.93 -19.18 9.00
CA ASN A 41 2.82 -18.36 9.47
C ASN A 41 2.90 -16.94 8.87
N VAL A 42 4.08 -16.32 8.91
CA VAL A 42 4.28 -14.98 8.33
C VAL A 42 4.10 -15.02 6.81
N LEU A 43 4.64 -16.02 6.11
CA LEU A 43 4.43 -16.18 4.66
C LEU A 43 2.96 -16.38 4.28
N GLN A 44 2.18 -17.00 5.16
CA GLN A 44 0.74 -17.18 4.97
C GLN A 44 -0.06 -15.91 5.26
N PHE A 45 0.27 -15.18 6.34
CA PHE A 45 -0.50 -14.02 6.79
C PHE A 45 -0.10 -12.72 6.08
N VAL A 46 1.21 -12.45 5.96
CA VAL A 46 1.74 -11.25 5.30
C VAL A 46 1.84 -11.45 3.78
N GLY A 47 2.11 -12.69 3.35
CA GLY A 47 2.23 -13.03 1.94
C GLY A 47 3.65 -12.90 1.40
N TYR A 48 4.03 -13.85 0.53
CA TYR A 48 5.37 -13.92 -0.05
C TYR A 48 5.78 -12.66 -0.83
N TYR A 49 4.88 -12.08 -1.63
CA TYR A 49 5.23 -10.94 -2.48
C TYR A 49 5.44 -9.65 -1.70
N GLN A 50 4.71 -9.46 -0.59
CA GLN A 50 4.96 -8.35 0.33
C GLN A 50 6.34 -8.51 0.98
N LEU A 51 6.63 -9.70 1.52
CA LEU A 51 7.94 -10.01 2.12
C LEU A 51 9.09 -9.92 1.11
N LEU A 52 8.85 -10.23 -0.17
CA LEU A 52 9.87 -10.23 -1.23
C LEU A 52 10.55 -8.87 -1.37
N ILE A 53 9.83 -7.77 -1.14
CA ILE A 53 10.38 -6.42 -1.21
C ILE A 53 11.48 -6.25 -0.13
N TYR A 54 11.21 -6.70 1.08
CA TYR A 54 12.16 -6.64 2.21
C TYR A 54 13.31 -7.64 2.09
N THR A 55 13.25 -8.60 1.16
CA THR A 55 14.41 -9.46 0.86
C THR A 55 15.45 -8.78 -0.02
N ARG A 56 15.09 -7.72 -0.76
CA ARG A 56 15.99 -7.10 -1.75
C ARG A 56 17.25 -6.51 -1.16
N PRO A 57 17.20 -5.77 -0.04
CA PRO A 57 18.42 -5.21 0.57
C PRO A 57 19.36 -6.30 1.12
N LEU A 58 18.84 -7.51 1.34
CA LEU A 58 19.55 -8.64 1.93
C LEU A 58 20.12 -9.61 0.88
N GLN A 59 20.06 -9.23 -0.39
CA GLN A 59 20.46 -10.06 -1.53
C GLN A 59 21.55 -9.40 -2.38
N ASP A 60 22.34 -10.25 -3.04
CA ASP A 60 23.25 -9.87 -4.13
C ASP A 60 22.47 -9.59 -5.45
N ASP A 61 23.19 -9.15 -6.47
CA ASP A 61 22.63 -8.88 -7.81
C ASP A 61 21.98 -10.12 -8.45
N GLN A 62 22.43 -11.32 -8.06
CA GLN A 62 21.88 -12.60 -8.50
C GLN A 62 20.67 -13.06 -7.64
N LYS A 63 20.17 -12.20 -6.75
CA LYS A 63 19.02 -12.45 -5.86
C LYS A 63 19.25 -13.63 -4.92
N ARG A 64 20.49 -13.87 -4.50
CA ARG A 64 20.89 -14.79 -3.44
C ARG A 64 21.14 -14.00 -2.17
N PHE A 65 20.79 -14.57 -1.03
CA PHE A 65 20.98 -13.92 0.26
C PHE A 65 22.46 -13.84 0.61
N TYR A 66 22.87 -12.73 1.23
CA TYR A 66 24.20 -12.63 1.82
C TYR A 66 24.40 -13.68 2.92
N PRO A 67 25.65 -14.11 3.18
CA PRO A 67 25.94 -15.08 4.24
C PRO A 67 25.40 -14.62 5.59
N GLY A 68 24.75 -15.53 6.31
CA GLY A 68 24.24 -15.26 7.66
C GLY A 68 22.83 -14.68 7.73
N VAL A 69 22.23 -14.25 6.60
CA VAL A 69 20.86 -13.71 6.61
C VAL A 69 19.87 -14.77 7.07
N ARG A 70 19.07 -14.39 8.07
CA ARG A 70 18.01 -15.19 8.69
C ARG A 70 16.64 -14.68 8.29
N PHE A 71 15.60 -15.48 8.52
CA PHE A 71 14.22 -15.04 8.29
C PHE A 71 13.85 -13.82 9.16
N ASP A 72 14.36 -13.76 10.38
CA ASP A 72 14.10 -12.64 11.31
C ASP A 72 14.60 -11.29 10.76
N ASP A 73 15.65 -11.28 9.93
CA ASP A 73 16.14 -10.03 9.32
C ASP A 73 15.10 -9.46 8.34
N ILE A 74 14.46 -10.34 7.56
CA ILE A 74 13.36 -9.96 6.65
C ILE A 74 12.18 -9.45 7.47
N LEU A 75 11.85 -10.14 8.56
CA LEU A 75 10.74 -9.77 9.42
C LEU A 75 10.99 -8.44 10.14
N ALA A 76 12.22 -8.18 10.58
CA ALA A 76 12.60 -6.92 11.21
C ALA A 76 12.44 -5.73 10.26
N LEU A 77 12.85 -5.87 9.00
CA LEU A 77 12.62 -4.84 7.98
C LEU A 77 11.14 -4.59 7.72
N TYR A 78 10.33 -5.66 7.66
CA TYR A 78 8.89 -5.55 7.51
C TYR A 78 8.22 -4.85 8.70
N GLU A 79 8.55 -5.26 9.93
CA GLU A 79 7.96 -4.66 11.13
C GLU A 79 8.40 -3.20 11.32
N PHE A 80 9.65 -2.87 10.99
CA PHE A 80 10.12 -1.48 11.00
C PHE A 80 9.29 -0.60 10.06
N ASP A 81 9.10 -1.03 8.80
CA ASP A 81 8.30 -0.29 7.82
C ASP A 81 6.82 -0.21 8.23
N ARG A 82 6.28 -1.27 8.84
CA ARG A 82 4.94 -1.26 9.41
C ARG A 82 4.81 -0.23 10.53
N SER A 83 5.73 -0.19 11.48
CA SER A 83 5.73 0.80 12.56
C SER A 83 5.88 2.21 12.02
N LEU A 84 6.78 2.43 11.04
CA LEU A 84 6.95 3.72 10.39
C LEU A 84 5.66 4.19 9.71
N ARG A 85 4.98 3.29 8.99
CA ARG A 85 3.70 3.59 8.34
C ARG A 85 2.63 4.02 9.34
N LEU A 86 2.58 3.40 10.52
CA LEU A 86 1.61 3.78 11.56
C LEU A 86 1.86 5.19 12.09
N VAL A 87 3.12 5.54 12.35
CA VAL A 87 3.48 6.91 12.79
C VAL A 87 3.18 7.94 11.68
N LEU A 88 3.46 7.60 10.43
CA LEU A 88 3.13 8.47 9.31
C LEU A 88 1.63 8.67 9.13
N LEU A 89 0.82 7.62 9.32
CA LEU A 89 -0.64 7.73 9.24
C LEU A 89 -1.20 8.65 10.32
N ASP A 90 -0.69 8.57 11.55
CA ASP A 90 -1.06 9.49 12.65
C ASP A 90 -0.72 10.95 12.31
N ALA A 91 0.46 11.20 11.74
CA ALA A 91 0.84 12.55 11.29
C ALA A 91 -0.03 13.04 10.12
N ILE A 92 -0.35 12.17 9.15
CA ILE A 92 -1.21 12.51 8.01
C ILE A 92 -2.63 12.83 8.49
N GLU A 93 -3.15 12.10 9.48
CA GLU A 93 -4.46 12.36 10.06
C GLU A 93 -4.55 13.80 10.61
N GLN A 94 -3.55 14.23 11.38
CA GLN A 94 -3.50 15.59 11.92
C GLN A 94 -3.42 16.65 10.80
N VAL A 95 -2.62 16.41 9.77
CA VAL A 95 -2.52 17.30 8.60
C VAL A 95 -3.84 17.36 7.85
N GLU A 96 -4.54 16.23 7.67
CA GLU A 96 -5.83 16.18 6.99
C GLU A 96 -6.88 17.01 7.72
N VAL A 97 -6.99 16.85 9.04
CA VAL A 97 -7.92 17.61 9.87
C VAL A 97 -7.62 19.10 9.80
N ALA A 98 -6.35 19.49 9.99
CA ALA A 98 -5.95 20.89 9.95
C ALA A 98 -6.22 21.52 8.56
N PHE A 99 -5.90 20.81 7.48
CA PHE A 99 -6.13 21.27 6.12
C PHE A 99 -7.62 21.43 5.82
N ARG A 100 -8.45 20.45 6.19
CA ARG A 100 -9.91 20.50 6.04
C ARG A 100 -10.49 21.69 6.80
N SER A 101 -10.10 21.88 8.05
CA SER A 101 -10.53 23.01 8.88
C SER A 101 -10.08 24.35 8.29
N ALA A 102 -8.86 24.44 7.75
CA ALA A 102 -8.38 25.66 7.11
C ALA A 102 -9.22 26.05 5.89
N ILE A 103 -9.56 25.08 5.02
CA ILE A 103 -10.44 25.32 3.87
C ILE A 103 -11.82 25.80 4.35
N VAL A 104 -12.45 25.09 5.29
CA VAL A 104 -13.78 25.43 5.78
C VAL A 104 -13.79 26.81 6.42
N ASN A 105 -12.81 27.12 7.28
CA ASN A 105 -12.74 28.42 7.94
C ASN A 105 -12.50 29.57 6.96
N ALA A 106 -11.69 29.36 5.92
CA ALA A 106 -11.45 30.37 4.89
C ALA A 106 -12.69 30.60 4.02
N MET A 107 -13.33 29.53 3.55
CA MET A 107 -14.45 29.62 2.61
C MET A 107 -15.78 29.94 3.29
N ALA A 108 -16.06 29.38 4.46
CA ALA A 108 -17.35 29.58 5.12
C ALA A 108 -17.53 31.01 5.64
N ASN A 109 -16.44 31.67 6.04
CA ASN A 109 -16.45 33.05 6.54
C ASN A 109 -16.30 34.10 5.42
N ASP A 110 -15.96 33.69 4.20
CA ASP A 110 -15.98 34.57 3.05
C ASP A 110 -17.43 34.84 2.61
N LYS A 111 -17.76 36.12 2.40
CA LYS A 111 -19.14 36.57 2.14
C LYS A 111 -19.69 36.07 0.79
N ASP A 112 -18.83 35.85 -0.20
CA ASP A 112 -19.24 35.43 -1.55
C ASP A 112 -19.37 33.90 -1.67
N CYS A 113 -18.59 33.19 -0.87
CA CYS A 113 -18.61 31.73 -0.70
C CYS A 113 -19.76 31.30 0.23
N GLY A 114 -19.68 31.68 1.51
CA GLY A 114 -20.57 31.23 2.59
C GLY A 114 -20.37 29.76 2.98
N PRO A 115 -21.08 29.28 4.02
CA PRO A 115 -20.90 27.93 4.57
C PRO A 115 -21.23 26.78 3.60
N HIS A 116 -22.01 27.06 2.56
CA HIS A 116 -22.39 26.12 1.52
C HIS A 116 -21.62 26.32 0.20
N PHE A 117 -20.39 26.85 0.26
CA PHE A 117 -19.58 27.14 -0.92
C PHE A 117 -19.44 25.95 -1.88
N TYR A 118 -19.36 24.73 -1.36
CA TYR A 118 -19.22 23.50 -2.14
C TYR A 118 -20.43 23.17 -3.03
N LEU A 119 -21.59 23.77 -2.79
CA LEU A 119 -22.77 23.63 -3.67
C LEU A 119 -22.66 24.49 -4.93
N LYS A 120 -21.80 25.52 -4.94
CA LYS A 120 -21.70 26.48 -6.04
C LYS A 120 -20.54 26.09 -6.96
N THR A 121 -20.86 25.73 -8.21
CA THR A 121 -19.88 25.36 -9.24
C THR A 121 -18.82 26.45 -9.50
N LYS A 122 -19.12 27.73 -9.23
CA LYS A 122 -18.20 28.87 -9.44
C LYS A 122 -16.88 28.77 -8.65
N HIS A 123 -16.81 27.96 -7.60
CA HIS A 123 -15.60 27.74 -6.80
C HIS A 123 -14.77 26.53 -7.25
N PHE A 124 -15.22 25.83 -8.30
CA PHE A 124 -14.53 24.69 -8.88
C PHE A 124 -13.91 25.09 -10.23
N LYS A 125 -12.89 24.34 -10.66
CA LYS A 125 -12.22 24.55 -11.94
C LYS A 125 -13.20 24.51 -13.12
N ASP A 126 -14.12 23.55 -13.09
CA ASP A 126 -15.14 23.33 -14.11
C ASP A 126 -16.32 22.52 -13.53
N MET A 127 -17.38 22.36 -14.35
CA MET A 127 -18.58 21.63 -13.95
C MET A 127 -18.34 20.13 -13.76
N GLU A 128 -17.39 19.54 -14.48
CA GLU A 128 -17.09 18.11 -14.38
C GLU A 128 -16.42 17.80 -13.04
N ALA A 129 -15.46 18.63 -12.63
CA ALA A 129 -14.82 18.57 -11.32
C ALA A 129 -15.83 18.71 -10.18
N HIS A 130 -16.77 19.67 -10.28
CA HIS A 130 -17.84 19.84 -9.29
C HIS A 130 -18.76 18.62 -9.24
N ARG A 131 -19.15 18.07 -10.38
CA ARG A 131 -20.01 16.88 -10.44
C ARG A 131 -19.33 15.66 -9.81
N ASN A 132 -18.06 15.43 -10.12
CA ASN A 132 -17.28 14.34 -9.54
C ASN A 132 -17.14 14.49 -8.03
N PHE A 133 -16.89 15.72 -7.55
CA PHE A 133 -16.87 16.03 -6.12
C PHE A 133 -18.22 15.72 -5.46
N MET A 134 -19.33 16.22 -6.02
CA MET A 134 -20.66 16.01 -5.45
C MET A 134 -21.06 14.53 -5.41
N LYS A 135 -20.66 13.74 -6.41
CA LYS A 135 -20.87 12.29 -6.42
C LYS A 135 -20.18 11.63 -5.21
N ASN A 136 -18.91 11.95 -4.97
CA ASN A 136 -18.14 11.39 -3.86
C ASN A 136 -18.63 11.82 -2.47
N VAL A 137 -19.41 12.91 -2.38
CA VAL A 137 -19.97 13.41 -1.11
C VAL A 137 -21.35 12.81 -0.82
N LEU A 138 -22.09 12.41 -1.87
CA LEU A 138 -23.47 11.90 -1.76
C LEU A 138 -23.56 10.37 -1.75
N ASP A 139 -22.55 9.67 -2.26
CA ASP A 139 -22.40 8.21 -2.22
C ASP A 139 -21.69 7.75 -0.92
#